data_AF-A0AAT9QQQ8-F1
#
_entry.id   AF-A0AAT9QQQ8-F1
#
_cell.length_a   1.000
_cell.length_b   1.000
_cell.length_c   1.000
_cell.angle_alpha   90.00
_cell.angle_beta   90.00
_cell.angle_gamma   90.00
#
_symmetry.space_group_name_H-M   'P 1'
#
loop_
_entity.id
_entity.type
_entity.pdbx_description
1 polymer ?
#
loop_
_entity_poly.entity_id
_entity_poly.type
_entity_poly.pdbx_seq_one_letter_code
_entity_poly.pdbx_strand_id
1 'polypeptide(L)'
;MTKTLALIGSGNIGSALARLAVAAGLNVVLSNSRGPETLAGLVAELGEQARAATPAEAAQAGDLVVATVPLSKYEQLPAAALAGKTVIDTMNYYPERDDRIAELDAGEQTSSALVQRHLADSRVVKAFNSVDFVRLFTAARPAGADDRSALPMAGDDTAAKAQVAELLDALGYDAVDIGPLADSWRSEPGTPVYVQPYLPAQPEGLTQEEMGRWFFQAPSVPVPADEVKELTDTAVRRSAADARQTLSRD
;
A
#
# COMPACT_ATOMS: atom_id res chain seq x y z
N MET A 1 22.30 -6.46 -11.52
CA MET A 1 22.10 -5.06 -11.10
C MET A 1 21.08 -5.06 -9.97
N THR A 2 21.26 -4.24 -8.95
CA THR A 2 20.28 -4.08 -7.86
C THR A 2 19.01 -3.42 -8.39
N LYS A 3 17.82 -3.99 -8.14
CA LYS A 3 16.52 -3.42 -8.55
C LYS A 3 16.28 -2.09 -7.81
N THR A 4 15.62 -1.14 -8.48
CA THR A 4 15.22 0.15 -7.92
C THR A 4 13.72 0.18 -7.65
N LEU A 5 13.33 0.43 -6.39
CA LEU A 5 11.95 0.71 -6.00
C LEU A 5 11.74 2.23 -5.94
N ALA A 6 10.90 2.76 -6.82
CA ALA A 6 10.50 4.16 -6.76
C ALA A 6 9.24 4.32 -5.93
N LEU A 7 9.13 5.41 -5.17
CA LEU A 7 7.94 5.75 -4.39
C LEU A 7 7.45 7.15 -4.74
N ILE A 8 6.19 7.22 -5.18
CA ILE A 8 5.46 8.47 -5.39
C ILE A 8 4.53 8.66 -4.21
N GLY A 9 4.96 9.53 -3.30
CA GLY A 9 4.40 9.69 -1.97
C GLY A 9 5.40 9.23 -0.90
N SER A 10 5.58 10.07 0.13
CA SER A 10 6.56 9.85 1.20
C SER A 10 5.91 9.93 2.59
N GLY A 11 4.61 9.61 2.68
CA GLY A 11 3.88 9.54 3.95
C GLY A 11 4.25 8.29 4.74
N ASN A 12 3.40 7.90 5.70
CA ASN A 12 3.67 6.78 6.59
C ASN A 12 3.96 5.48 5.82
N ILE A 13 3.10 5.07 4.88
CA ILE A 13 3.28 3.86 4.07
C ILE A 13 4.53 3.96 3.20
N GLY A 14 4.70 5.05 2.44
CA GLY A 14 5.87 5.23 1.59
C GLY A 14 7.19 5.18 2.36
N SER A 15 7.27 5.86 3.51
CA SER A 15 8.48 5.83 4.33
C SER A 15 8.74 4.45 4.97
N ALA A 16 7.70 3.69 5.32
CA ALA A 16 7.85 2.32 5.82
C ALA A 16 8.38 1.39 4.73
N LEU A 17 7.78 1.43 3.53
CA LEU A 17 8.24 0.64 2.38
C LEU A 17 9.67 1.00 1.95
N ALA A 18 10.05 2.28 2.02
CA ALA A 18 11.42 2.70 1.72
C ALA A 18 12.44 2.08 2.69
N ARG A 19 12.13 2.03 3.99
CA ARG A 19 13.00 1.39 5.00
C ARG A 19 13.11 -0.11 4.76
N LEU A 20 11.99 -0.78 4.49
CA LEU A 20 11.99 -2.22 4.18
C LEU A 20 12.78 -2.51 2.89
N ALA A 21 12.62 -1.69 1.86
CA ALA A 21 13.30 -1.86 0.59
C ALA A 21 14.82 -1.71 0.73
N VAL A 22 15.30 -0.69 1.47
CA VAL A 22 16.72 -0.53 1.79
C VAL A 22 17.23 -1.71 2.62
N ALA A 23 16.48 -2.15 3.64
CA ALA A 23 16.84 -3.33 4.44
C ALA A 23 16.92 -4.62 3.60
N ALA A 24 16.10 -4.74 2.55
CA ALA A 24 16.14 -5.81 1.56
C ALA A 24 17.24 -5.63 0.49
N GLY A 25 18.05 -4.57 0.58
CA GLY A 25 19.17 -4.28 -0.32
C GLY A 25 18.77 -3.62 -1.65
N LEU A 26 17.56 -3.09 -1.78
CA LEU A 26 17.10 -2.39 -2.98
C LEU A 26 17.57 -0.92 -2.99
N ASN A 27 17.74 -0.37 -4.19
CA ASN A 27 17.86 1.08 -4.34
C ASN A 27 16.49 1.73 -4.24
N VAL A 28 16.40 2.90 -3.64
CA VAL A 28 15.15 3.61 -3.40
C VAL A 28 15.20 5.02 -3.99
N VAL A 29 14.17 5.37 -4.76
CA VAL A 29 13.96 6.74 -5.24
C VAL A 29 12.65 7.27 -4.69
N LEU A 30 12.73 8.22 -3.76
CA LEU A 30 11.58 8.81 -3.09
C LEU A 30 11.16 10.11 -3.76
N SER A 31 9.85 10.33 -3.85
CA SER A 31 9.29 11.61 -4.27
C SER A 31 8.05 11.96 -3.46
N ASN A 32 7.72 13.25 -3.41
CA ASN A 32 6.48 13.75 -2.85
C ASN A 32 6.02 15.00 -3.61
N SER A 33 4.88 15.57 -3.22
CA SER A 33 4.34 16.79 -3.85
C SER A 33 5.00 18.09 -3.39
N ARG A 34 5.87 18.06 -2.37
CA ARG A 34 6.49 19.25 -1.75
C ARG A 34 7.90 19.52 -2.23
N GLY A 35 8.49 18.63 -3.03
CA GLY A 35 9.82 18.77 -3.58
C GLY A 35 10.85 17.84 -2.93
N PRO A 36 11.88 17.39 -3.68
CA PRO A 36 12.91 16.47 -3.20
C PRO A 36 13.65 16.95 -1.96
N GLU A 37 13.85 18.27 -1.82
CA GLU A 37 14.54 18.92 -0.71
C GLU A 37 13.86 18.65 0.63
N THR A 38 12.53 18.47 0.64
CA THR A 38 11.77 18.16 1.86
C THR A 38 12.00 16.73 2.38
N LEU A 39 12.71 15.90 1.62
CA LEU A 39 13.02 14.51 1.94
C LEU A 39 14.44 14.30 2.46
N ALA A 40 15.23 15.37 2.61
CA ALA A 40 16.63 15.28 3.01
C ALA A 40 16.84 14.46 4.30
N GLY A 41 15.97 14.62 5.30
CA GLY A 41 16.05 13.86 6.56
C GLY A 41 15.82 12.36 6.36
N LEU A 42 14.80 11.99 5.58
CA LEU A 42 14.50 10.57 5.29
C LEU A 42 15.59 9.94 4.42
N VAL A 43 16.12 10.66 3.44
CA VAL A 43 17.25 10.17 2.62
C VAL A 43 18.50 9.97 3.47
N ALA A 44 18.81 10.90 4.37
CA ALA A 44 19.95 10.75 5.29
C ALA A 44 19.79 9.56 6.23
N GLU A 45 18.57 9.28 6.70
CA GLU A 45 18.25 8.10 7.51
C GLU A 45 18.47 6.79 6.73
N LEU A 46 18.04 6.75 5.47
CA LEU A 46 18.10 5.56 4.61
C LEU A 46 19.50 5.29 4.02
N GLY A 47 20.38 6.29 3.99
CA GLY A 47 21.76 6.15 3.54
C GLY A 47 21.93 6.09 2.02
N GLU A 48 23.06 5.54 1.57
CA GLU A 48 23.55 5.64 0.17
C GLU A 48 22.64 4.96 -0.86
N GLN A 49 21.75 4.06 -0.43
CA GLN A 49 20.81 3.37 -1.31
C GLN A 49 19.57 4.20 -1.62
N ALA A 50 19.38 5.34 -0.97
CA ALA A 50 18.22 6.20 -1.15
C ALA A 50 18.59 7.57 -1.74
N ARG A 51 17.72 8.08 -2.60
CA ARG A 51 17.76 9.48 -3.04
C ARG A 51 16.35 10.05 -3.22
N ALA A 52 16.24 11.36 -3.12
CA ALA A 52 15.01 12.09 -3.43
C ALA A 52 14.98 12.53 -4.90
N ALA A 53 13.80 12.60 -5.49
CA ALA A 53 13.56 13.05 -6.85
C ALA A 53 12.15 13.64 -7.00
N THR A 54 11.87 14.27 -8.13
CA THR A 54 10.50 14.64 -8.51
C THR A 54 9.67 13.37 -8.80
N PRO A 55 8.33 13.42 -8.77
CA PRO A 55 7.49 12.27 -9.11
C PRO A 55 7.80 11.66 -10.49
N ALA A 56 8.07 12.51 -11.49
CA ALA A 56 8.39 12.06 -12.85
C ALA A 56 9.77 11.35 -12.91
N GLU A 57 10.78 11.90 -12.25
CA GLU A 57 12.11 11.28 -12.17
C GLU A 57 12.09 9.96 -11.38
N ALA A 58 11.30 9.89 -10.30
CA ALA A 58 11.09 8.66 -9.56
C ALA A 58 10.41 7.60 -10.44
N ALA A 59 9.33 7.96 -11.13
CA ALA A 59 8.63 7.07 -12.07
C ALA A 59 9.57 6.48 -13.14
N GLN A 60 10.44 7.32 -13.73
CA GLN A 60 11.39 6.89 -14.75
C GLN A 60 12.46 5.94 -14.20
N ALA A 61 12.99 6.24 -13.01
CA ALA A 61 14.09 5.50 -12.40
C ALA A 61 13.68 4.15 -11.78
N GLY A 62 12.42 3.97 -11.39
CA GLY A 62 11.94 2.74 -10.78
C GLY A 62 11.84 1.58 -11.76
N ASP A 63 12.34 0.41 -11.37
CA ASP A 63 11.99 -0.87 -12.02
C ASP A 63 10.56 -1.27 -11.63
N LEU A 64 10.20 -0.99 -10.37
CA LEU A 64 8.85 -1.00 -9.82
C LEU A 64 8.54 0.37 -9.22
N VAL A 65 7.29 0.81 -9.31
CA VAL A 65 6.86 2.10 -8.76
C VAL A 65 5.72 1.90 -7.78
N VAL A 66 5.85 2.40 -6.56
CA VAL A 66 4.79 2.46 -5.56
C VAL A 66 4.07 3.80 -5.64
N ALA A 67 2.77 3.78 -5.93
CA ALA A 67 1.89 4.93 -5.77
C ALA A 67 1.26 4.89 -4.36
N THR A 68 1.62 5.88 -3.53
CA THR A 68 1.24 5.95 -2.11
C THR A 68 0.84 7.38 -1.73
N VAL A 69 -0.11 7.94 -2.47
CA VAL A 69 -0.73 9.25 -2.23
C VAL A 69 -2.18 9.07 -1.72
N PRO A 70 -2.84 10.11 -1.18
CA PRO A 70 -4.29 10.07 -0.99
C PRO A 70 -4.99 9.76 -2.33
N LEU A 71 -6.08 8.98 -2.31
CA LEU A 71 -6.75 8.58 -3.54
C LEU A 71 -7.22 9.78 -4.33
N SER A 72 -7.67 10.87 -3.69
CA SER A 72 -8.05 12.12 -4.39
C SER A 72 -6.94 12.77 -5.23
N LYS A 73 -5.71 12.27 -5.13
CA LYS A 73 -4.54 12.77 -5.88
C LYS A 73 -4.07 11.79 -6.96
N TYR A 74 -4.81 10.70 -7.23
CA TYR A 74 -4.38 9.69 -8.21
C TYR A 74 -4.14 10.27 -9.61
N GLU A 75 -4.91 11.28 -10.04
CA GLU A 75 -4.75 11.97 -11.33
C GLU A 75 -3.46 12.81 -11.42
N GLN A 76 -2.80 13.06 -10.28
CA GLN A 76 -1.51 13.75 -10.24
C GLN A 76 -0.33 12.80 -10.48
N LEU A 77 -0.57 11.48 -10.53
CA LEU A 77 0.46 10.52 -10.90
C LEU A 77 0.92 10.78 -12.34
N PRO A 78 2.24 10.78 -12.62
CA PRO A 78 2.78 11.16 -13.93
C PRO A 78 2.59 10.03 -14.96
N ALA A 79 1.38 9.90 -15.50
CA ALA A 79 0.98 8.78 -16.39
C ALA A 79 1.97 8.52 -17.54
N ALA A 80 2.43 9.58 -18.22
CA ALA A 80 3.40 9.44 -19.32
C ALA A 80 4.77 8.88 -18.86
N ALA A 81 5.21 9.21 -17.65
CA ALA A 81 6.47 8.68 -17.09
C ALA A 81 6.31 7.24 -16.55
N LEU A 82 5.07 6.84 -16.25
CA LEU A 82 4.72 5.50 -15.77
C LEU A 82 4.35 4.53 -16.90
N ALA A 83 4.21 5.01 -18.14
CA ALA A 83 3.87 4.16 -19.29
C ALA A 83 4.80 2.93 -19.38
N GLY A 84 4.19 1.75 -19.49
CA GLY A 84 4.85 0.45 -19.54
C GLY A 84 5.34 -0.09 -18.19
N LYS A 85 5.27 0.68 -17.10
CA LYS A 85 5.74 0.26 -15.77
C LYS A 85 4.69 -0.57 -15.04
N THR A 86 5.17 -1.41 -14.12
CA THR A 86 4.33 -1.99 -13.05
C THR A 86 4.21 -0.97 -11.92
N VAL A 87 2.98 -0.59 -11.59
CA VAL A 87 2.65 0.41 -10.58
C VAL A 87 1.88 -0.25 -9.44
N ILE A 88 2.45 -0.23 -8.25
CA ILE A 88 1.88 -0.79 -7.04
C ILE A 88 1.00 0.28 -6.39
N ASP A 89 -0.31 0.07 -6.43
CA ASP A 89 -1.29 0.93 -5.79
C ASP A 89 -1.52 0.52 -4.33
N THR A 90 -1.12 1.39 -3.40
CA THR A 90 -1.32 1.21 -1.96
C THR A 90 -2.52 1.99 -1.41
N MET A 91 -3.25 2.67 -2.29
CA MET A 91 -4.25 3.66 -1.93
C MET A 91 -5.56 3.00 -1.47
N ASN A 92 -6.26 3.73 -0.62
CA ASN A 92 -7.58 3.37 -0.12
C ASN A 92 -8.49 4.59 -0.25
N TYR A 93 -9.74 4.39 -0.61
CA TYR A 93 -10.74 5.45 -0.67
C TYR A 93 -11.31 5.74 0.73
N TYR A 94 -11.24 7.00 1.14
CA TYR A 94 -11.85 7.50 2.35
C TYR A 94 -12.62 8.78 2.01
N PRO A 95 -13.97 8.74 1.93
CA PRO A 95 -14.79 9.90 1.56
C PRO A 95 -14.51 11.19 2.35
N GLU A 96 -14.14 11.06 3.63
CA GLU A 96 -13.79 12.19 4.50
C GLU A 96 -12.48 12.88 4.10
N ARG A 97 -11.56 12.16 3.46
CA ARG A 97 -10.23 12.64 3.03
C ARG A 97 -10.18 12.94 1.53
N ASP A 98 -10.89 12.15 0.74
CA ASP A 98 -10.72 12.09 -0.70
C ASP A 98 -11.80 12.86 -1.49
N ASP A 99 -12.72 13.53 -0.78
CA ASP A 99 -14.01 13.96 -1.30
C ASP A 99 -14.84 12.79 -1.83
N ARG A 100 -16.14 12.98 -2.04
CA ARG A 100 -17.01 11.89 -2.51
C ARG A 100 -16.79 11.63 -4.00
N ILE A 101 -16.45 10.38 -4.34
CA ILE A 101 -16.29 9.88 -5.71
C ILE A 101 -17.51 9.02 -6.05
N ALA A 102 -18.40 9.55 -6.90
CA ALA A 102 -19.70 8.95 -7.19
C ALA A 102 -19.63 7.49 -7.70
N GLU A 103 -18.68 7.20 -8.60
CA GLU A 103 -18.50 5.84 -9.16
C GLU A 103 -18.10 4.81 -8.07
N LEU A 104 -17.36 5.23 -7.03
CA LEU A 104 -16.98 4.36 -5.91
C LEU A 104 -18.12 4.22 -4.92
N ASP A 105 -18.81 5.32 -4.60
CA ASP A 105 -19.98 5.32 -3.72
C ASP A 105 -21.11 4.44 -4.27
N ALA A 106 -21.28 4.42 -5.60
CA ALA A 106 -22.25 3.58 -6.29
C ALA A 106 -21.78 2.12 -6.48
N GLY A 107 -20.52 1.80 -6.17
CA GLY A 107 -19.95 0.48 -6.38
C GLY A 107 -19.77 0.11 -7.86
N GLU A 108 -19.75 1.08 -8.76
CA GLU A 108 -19.59 0.87 -10.20
C GLU A 108 -18.14 0.49 -10.54
N GLN A 109 -17.17 0.99 -9.77
CA GLN A 109 -15.74 0.75 -9.94
C GLN A 109 -15.05 0.45 -8.59
N THR A 110 -13.83 -0.10 -8.64
CA THR A 110 -12.93 -0.20 -7.48
C THR A 110 -11.95 0.98 -7.47
N SER A 111 -11.35 1.31 -6.33
CA SER A 111 -10.42 2.46 -6.27
C SER A 111 -9.25 2.28 -7.23
N SER A 112 -8.70 1.07 -7.29
CA SER A 112 -7.57 0.74 -8.15
C SER A 112 -7.95 0.66 -9.63
N ALA A 113 -9.21 0.37 -9.97
CA ALA A 113 -9.70 0.48 -11.35
C ALA A 113 -9.74 1.94 -11.84
N LEU A 114 -10.02 2.92 -10.97
CA LEU A 114 -9.88 4.35 -11.34
C LEU A 114 -8.43 4.70 -11.62
N VAL A 115 -7.50 4.19 -10.80
CA VAL A 115 -6.06 4.40 -10.95
C VAL A 115 -5.57 3.80 -12.27
N GLN A 116 -5.98 2.57 -12.60
CA GLN A 116 -5.66 1.92 -13.88
C GLN A 116 -6.22 2.69 -15.08
N ARG A 117 -7.40 3.32 -14.95
CA ARG A 117 -7.98 4.18 -16.01
C ARG A 117 -7.13 5.43 -16.27
N HIS A 118 -6.59 6.07 -15.22
CA HIS A 118 -5.65 7.19 -15.38
C HIS A 118 -4.29 6.73 -15.93
N LEU A 119 -3.80 5.60 -15.43
CA LEU A 119 -2.54 4.98 -15.83
C LEU A 119 -2.75 3.95 -16.94
N ALA A 120 -3.47 4.31 -18.00
CA ALA A 120 -3.94 3.38 -19.03
C ALA A 120 -2.82 2.57 -19.70
N ASP A 121 -1.61 3.15 -19.81
CA ASP A 121 -0.43 2.49 -20.40
C ASP A 121 0.44 1.76 -19.37
N SER A 122 0.04 1.71 -18.09
CA SER A 122 0.75 1.02 -17.00
C SER A 122 0.06 -0.28 -16.60
N ARG A 123 0.74 -1.11 -15.81
CA ARG A 123 0.20 -2.32 -15.19
C ARG A 123 -0.03 -2.08 -13.71
N VAL A 124 -1.24 -1.74 -13.30
CA VAL A 124 -1.56 -1.46 -11.90
C VAL A 124 -1.79 -2.76 -11.13
N VAL A 125 -1.17 -2.86 -9.96
CA VAL A 125 -1.39 -3.95 -9.00
C VAL A 125 -1.69 -3.34 -7.64
N LYS A 126 -2.85 -3.63 -7.06
CA LYS A 126 -3.17 -3.24 -5.69
C LYS A 126 -2.42 -4.15 -4.72
N ALA A 127 -1.67 -3.59 -3.79
CA ALA A 127 -0.98 -4.34 -2.72
C ALA A 127 -0.63 -3.41 -1.54
N PHE A 128 -0.26 -3.98 -0.39
CA PHE A 128 0.07 -3.26 0.88
C PHE A 128 -1.05 -2.40 1.47
N ASN A 129 -2.21 -2.30 0.81
CA ASN A 129 -3.28 -1.40 1.20
C ASN A 129 -4.02 -1.87 2.46
N SER A 130 -4.02 -3.18 2.75
CA SER A 130 -4.79 -3.83 3.82
C SER A 130 -4.08 -3.86 5.17
N VAL A 131 -2.82 -3.43 5.26
CA VAL A 131 -2.06 -3.38 6.51
C VAL A 131 -1.73 -1.93 6.84
N ASP A 132 -1.76 -1.56 8.11
CA ASP A 132 -1.37 -0.22 8.51
C ASP A 132 0.15 -0.03 8.52
N PHE A 133 0.60 1.22 8.47
CA PHE A 133 2.02 1.55 8.36
C PHE A 133 2.88 1.10 9.55
N VAL A 134 2.33 0.95 10.76
CA VAL A 134 3.09 0.49 11.92
C VAL A 134 3.40 -0.99 11.72
N ARG A 135 2.35 -1.80 11.51
CA ARG A 135 2.49 -3.24 11.27
C ARG A 135 3.26 -3.53 9.99
N LEU A 136 3.05 -2.75 8.92
CA LEU A 136 3.81 -2.89 7.67
C LEU A 136 5.31 -2.83 7.94
N PHE A 137 5.77 -1.95 8.84
CA PHE A 137 7.18 -1.87 9.17
C PHE A 137 7.62 -2.93 10.20
N THR A 138 6.83 -3.18 11.23
CA THR A 138 7.25 -4.01 12.38
C THR A 138 7.00 -5.52 12.21
N ALA A 139 6.08 -5.90 11.32
CA ALA A 139 5.67 -7.29 11.10
C ALA A 139 6.48 -8.03 10.03
N ALA A 140 7.41 -7.35 9.33
CA ALA A 140 8.21 -7.98 8.29
C ALA A 140 9.02 -9.16 8.87
N ARG A 141 9.00 -10.30 8.16
CA ARG A 141 9.72 -11.52 8.53
C ARG A 141 10.43 -12.14 7.32
N PRO A 142 11.60 -12.77 7.51
CA PRO A 142 12.29 -13.45 6.43
C PRO A 142 11.44 -14.59 5.85
N ALA A 143 11.71 -14.97 4.60
CA ALA A 143 11.03 -16.07 3.95
C ALA A 143 11.12 -17.36 4.77
N GLY A 144 9.98 -18.04 4.92
CA GLY A 144 9.85 -19.30 5.66
C GLY A 144 9.73 -19.15 7.19
N ALA A 145 9.67 -17.93 7.74
CA ALA A 145 9.35 -17.74 9.15
C ALA A 145 7.90 -18.14 9.45
N ASP A 146 7.68 -18.91 10.53
CA ASP A 146 6.35 -19.39 10.93
C ASP A 146 5.38 -18.26 11.31
N ASP A 147 5.90 -17.09 11.71
CA ASP A 147 5.15 -15.90 12.09
C ASP A 147 5.06 -14.84 10.98
N ARG A 148 5.29 -15.23 9.72
CA ARG A 148 5.20 -14.34 8.57
C ARG A 148 3.76 -14.10 8.15
N SER A 149 3.38 -12.83 8.00
CA SER A 149 2.07 -12.46 7.48
C SER A 149 2.04 -12.49 5.95
N ALA A 150 0.88 -12.83 5.41
CA ALA A 150 0.57 -12.64 4.00
C ALA A 150 -0.19 -11.33 3.77
N LEU A 151 -0.11 -10.78 2.56
CA LEU A 151 -0.88 -9.61 2.13
C LEU A 151 -1.61 -9.93 0.81
N PRO A 152 -2.88 -9.49 0.66
CA PRO A 152 -3.63 -9.64 -0.58
C PRO A 152 -3.07 -8.71 -1.67
N MET A 153 -3.12 -9.18 -2.92
CA MET A 153 -2.81 -8.40 -4.11
C MET A 153 -3.77 -8.69 -5.25
N ALA A 154 -4.12 -7.66 -6.03
CA ALA A 154 -5.04 -7.75 -7.16
C ALA A 154 -4.46 -7.03 -8.38
N GLY A 155 -4.62 -7.58 -9.57
CA GLY A 155 -4.06 -7.00 -10.80
C GLY A 155 -4.42 -7.81 -12.04
N ASP A 156 -4.51 -7.12 -13.19
CA ASP A 156 -4.95 -7.73 -14.46
C ASP A 156 -3.79 -8.33 -15.28
N ASP A 157 -2.56 -7.85 -15.08
CA ASP A 157 -1.36 -8.36 -15.75
C ASP A 157 -0.62 -9.39 -14.88
N THR A 158 -0.45 -10.60 -15.41
CA THR A 158 0.15 -11.73 -14.67
C THR A 158 1.64 -11.50 -14.37
N ALA A 159 2.39 -10.87 -15.27
CA ALA A 159 3.81 -10.60 -15.07
C ALA A 159 4.02 -9.51 -14.01
N ALA A 160 3.20 -8.46 -14.03
CA ALA A 160 3.18 -7.43 -12.99
C ALA A 160 2.87 -8.04 -11.62
N LYS A 161 1.85 -8.90 -11.53
CA LYS A 161 1.53 -9.62 -10.30
C LYS A 161 2.71 -10.45 -9.78
N ALA A 162 3.41 -11.17 -10.65
CA ALA A 162 4.60 -11.93 -10.26
C ALA A 162 5.72 -11.02 -9.70
N GLN A 163 5.98 -9.87 -10.34
CA GLN A 163 6.96 -8.90 -9.83
C GLN A 163 6.59 -8.33 -8.46
N VAL A 164 5.30 -8.10 -8.22
CA VAL A 164 4.81 -7.61 -6.91
C VAL A 164 4.88 -8.69 -5.85
N ALA A 165 4.61 -9.95 -6.19
CA ALA A 165 4.80 -11.08 -5.29
C ALA A 165 6.28 -11.25 -4.88
N GLU A 166 7.22 -11.13 -5.84
CA GLU A 166 8.67 -11.09 -5.55
C GLU A 166 9.04 -9.94 -4.61
N LEU A 167 8.43 -8.76 -4.80
CA LEU A 167 8.68 -7.62 -3.91
C LEU A 167 8.12 -7.88 -2.51
N LEU A 168 6.89 -8.36 -2.38
CA LEU A 168 6.29 -8.74 -1.09
C LEU A 168 7.21 -9.71 -0.35
N ASP A 169 7.70 -10.74 -1.04
CA ASP A 169 8.64 -11.70 -0.46
C ASP A 169 9.92 -11.02 0.04
N ALA A 170 10.56 -10.20 -0.80
CA ALA A 170 11.76 -9.46 -0.42
C ALA A 170 11.54 -8.49 0.77
N LEU A 171 10.34 -7.91 0.88
CA LEU A 171 9.96 -7.00 1.97
C LEU A 171 9.44 -7.72 3.22
N GLY A 172 9.39 -9.05 3.19
CA GLY A 172 9.11 -9.88 4.36
C GLY A 172 7.65 -10.29 4.52
N TYR A 173 6.89 -10.40 3.43
CA TYR A 173 5.49 -10.79 3.41
C TYR A 173 5.21 -11.87 2.36
N ASP A 174 4.28 -12.77 2.65
CA ASP A 174 3.72 -13.66 1.62
C ASP A 174 2.68 -12.91 0.78
N ALA A 175 2.44 -13.37 -0.44
CA ALA A 175 1.48 -12.75 -1.36
C ALA A 175 0.26 -13.67 -1.58
N VAL A 176 -0.94 -13.11 -1.46
CA VAL A 176 -2.20 -13.80 -1.82
C VAL A 176 -2.82 -13.10 -3.02
N ASP A 177 -2.79 -13.73 -4.19
CA ASP A 177 -3.47 -13.22 -5.38
C ASP A 177 -4.99 -13.40 -5.24
N ILE A 178 -5.70 -12.27 -5.14
CA ILE A 178 -7.16 -12.22 -5.03
C ILE A 178 -7.85 -11.94 -6.37
N GLY A 179 -7.11 -11.98 -7.48
CA GLY A 179 -7.66 -11.90 -8.83
C GLY A 179 -7.43 -10.55 -9.55
N PRO A 180 -8.34 -10.15 -10.46
CA PRO A 180 -8.23 -8.90 -11.23
C PRO A 180 -8.48 -7.65 -10.38
N LEU A 181 -8.22 -6.46 -10.92
CA LEU A 181 -8.50 -5.19 -10.22
C LEU A 181 -9.99 -5.00 -9.89
N ALA A 182 -10.88 -5.67 -10.63
CA ALA A 182 -12.31 -5.69 -10.34
C ALA A 182 -12.64 -6.38 -9.00
N ASP A 183 -11.77 -7.25 -8.50
CA ASP A 183 -11.89 -7.92 -7.19
C ASP A 183 -11.09 -7.22 -6.08
N SER A 184 -10.39 -6.12 -6.41
CA SER A 184 -9.52 -5.41 -5.45
C SER A 184 -10.26 -4.84 -4.25
N TRP A 185 -11.58 -4.63 -4.36
CA TRP A 185 -12.43 -4.20 -3.25
C TRP A 185 -12.43 -5.17 -2.08
N ARG A 186 -12.11 -6.45 -2.28
CA ARG A 186 -12.06 -7.48 -1.23
C ARG A 186 -11.00 -7.21 -0.17
N SER A 187 -10.05 -6.33 -0.45
CA SER A 187 -9.02 -5.87 0.49
C SER A 187 -9.14 -4.38 0.86
N GLU A 188 -10.22 -3.70 0.49
CA GLU A 188 -10.42 -2.26 0.75
C GLU A 188 -11.05 -1.98 2.13
N PRO A 189 -11.07 -0.72 2.62
CA PRO A 189 -11.66 -0.38 3.90
C PRO A 189 -13.08 -0.92 4.08
N GLY A 190 -13.35 -1.45 5.27
CA GLY A 190 -14.65 -2.06 5.59
C GLY A 190 -14.77 -3.54 5.24
N THR A 191 -13.71 -4.17 4.71
CA THR A 191 -13.65 -5.62 4.48
C THR A 191 -12.94 -6.37 5.63
N PRO A 192 -13.18 -7.69 5.78
CA PRO A 192 -12.62 -8.46 6.91
C PRO A 192 -11.09 -8.49 6.96
N VAL A 193 -10.42 -8.47 5.80
CA VAL A 193 -8.94 -8.49 5.73
C VAL A 193 -8.30 -7.14 6.03
N TYR A 194 -9.09 -6.06 6.08
CA TYR A 194 -8.56 -4.70 6.17
C TYR A 194 -8.16 -4.33 7.60
N VAL A 195 -6.85 -4.21 7.84
CA VAL A 195 -6.15 -3.75 9.06
C VAL A 195 -6.37 -4.64 10.29
N GLN A 196 -7.61 -4.98 10.60
CA GLN A 196 -7.99 -5.63 11.84
C GLN A 196 -7.33 -6.99 12.10
N PRO A 197 -7.17 -7.89 11.12
CA PRO A 197 -6.52 -9.18 11.37
C PRO A 197 -5.07 -9.05 11.82
N TYR A 198 -4.38 -7.99 11.39
CA TYR A 198 -2.97 -7.72 11.73
C TYR A 198 -2.80 -7.09 13.12
N LEU A 199 -3.91 -6.82 13.81
CA LEU A 199 -3.97 -6.19 15.12
C LEU A 199 -4.43 -7.19 16.18
N PRO A 200 -3.90 -7.10 17.42
CA PRO A 200 -4.49 -7.82 18.54
C PRO A 200 -5.89 -7.28 18.81
N ALA A 201 -6.68 -8.05 19.56
CA ALA A 201 -8.00 -7.61 20.00
C ALA A 201 -7.92 -6.24 20.67
N GLN A 202 -8.73 -5.30 20.18
CA GLN A 202 -8.78 -3.94 20.70
C GLN A 202 -9.33 -3.96 22.13
N PRO A 203 -8.65 -3.33 23.11
CA PRO A 203 -9.17 -3.20 24.46
C PRO A 203 -10.45 -2.36 24.49
N GLU A 204 -11.41 -2.78 25.31
CA GLU A 204 -12.64 -2.03 25.54
C GLU A 204 -12.42 -0.83 26.47
N GLY A 205 -13.24 0.21 26.32
CA GLY A 205 -13.30 1.33 27.26
C GLY A 205 -12.16 2.36 27.18
N LEU A 206 -11.29 2.30 26.17
CA LEU A 206 -10.23 3.29 25.97
C LEU A 206 -10.80 4.64 25.52
N THR A 207 -10.22 5.73 26.03
CA THR A 207 -10.36 7.07 25.45
C THR A 207 -9.70 7.14 24.07
N GLN A 208 -9.99 8.19 23.29
CA GLN A 208 -9.36 8.39 21.97
C GLN A 208 -7.82 8.51 22.04
N GLU A 209 -7.31 9.16 23.09
CA GLU A 209 -5.86 9.29 23.29
C GLU A 209 -5.21 7.94 23.63
N GLU A 210 -5.85 7.15 24.49
CA GLU A 210 -5.41 5.80 24.83
C GLU A 210 -5.51 4.85 23.63
N MET A 211 -6.56 4.98 22.82
CA MET A 211 -6.70 4.24 21.57
C MET A 211 -5.55 4.53 20.62
N GLY A 212 -5.20 5.81 20.46
CA GLY A 212 -4.04 6.22 19.67
C GLY A 212 -2.76 5.57 20.19
N ARG A 213 -2.47 5.70 21.49
CA ARG A 213 -1.27 5.06 22.10
C ARG A 213 -1.24 3.56 21.89
N TRP A 214 -2.36 2.88 22.17
CA TRP A 214 -2.48 1.44 21.99
C TRP A 214 -2.21 1.07 20.53
N PHE A 215 -2.82 1.76 19.58
CA PHE A 215 -2.62 1.49 18.16
C PHE A 215 -1.13 1.55 17.77
N PHE A 216 -0.39 2.55 18.22
CA PHE A 216 1.03 2.68 17.88
C PHE A 216 1.96 1.69 18.59
N GLN A 217 1.52 1.11 19.70
CA GLN A 217 2.32 0.22 20.55
C GLN A 217 1.93 -1.26 20.42
N ALA A 218 0.74 -1.54 19.90
CA ALA A 218 0.22 -2.88 19.77
C ALA A 218 1.14 -3.72 18.86
N PRO A 219 1.51 -4.95 19.30
CA PRO A 219 2.31 -5.84 18.48
C PRO A 219 1.54 -6.22 17.21
N SER A 220 2.25 -6.69 16.19
CA SER A 220 1.64 -7.28 15.01
C SER A 220 1.07 -8.67 15.34
N VAL A 221 -0.11 -8.99 14.81
CA VAL A 221 -0.61 -10.36 14.74
C VAL A 221 -0.23 -10.95 13.37
N PRO A 222 0.47 -12.10 13.32
CA PRO A 222 0.72 -12.82 12.08
C PRO A 222 -0.61 -13.26 11.45
N VAL A 223 -0.78 -13.03 10.15
CA VAL A 223 -1.97 -13.45 9.40
C VAL A 223 -1.51 -14.34 8.24
N PRO A 224 -1.67 -15.67 8.34
CA PRO A 224 -1.19 -16.58 7.31
C PRO A 224 -1.99 -16.48 6.01
N ALA A 225 -1.43 -17.01 4.93
CA ALA A 225 -1.99 -16.89 3.58
C ALA A 225 -3.38 -17.51 3.42
N ASP A 226 -3.66 -18.62 4.11
CA ASP A 226 -4.95 -19.29 4.13
C ASP A 226 -6.02 -18.42 4.81
N GLU A 227 -5.68 -17.76 5.93
CA GLU A 227 -6.58 -16.81 6.59
C GLU A 227 -6.84 -15.58 5.72
N VAL A 228 -5.81 -14.98 5.10
CA VAL A 228 -6.00 -13.87 4.14
C VAL A 228 -6.92 -14.28 2.99
N LYS A 229 -6.76 -15.51 2.48
CA LYS A 229 -7.60 -16.06 1.43
C LYS A 229 -9.05 -16.23 1.90
N GLU A 230 -9.28 -16.80 3.08
CA GLU A 230 -10.61 -16.97 3.65
C GLU A 230 -11.32 -15.61 3.83
N LEU A 231 -10.63 -14.63 4.42
CA LEU A 231 -11.17 -13.30 4.68
C LEU A 231 -11.54 -12.55 3.39
N THR A 232 -10.78 -12.77 2.31
CA THR A 232 -11.03 -12.13 1.00
C THR A 232 -12.07 -12.88 0.17
N ASP A 233 -12.14 -14.21 0.25
CA ASP A 233 -13.15 -15.02 -0.41
C ASP A 233 -14.56 -14.78 0.19
N THR A 234 -14.63 -14.58 1.51
CA THR A 234 -15.88 -14.35 2.26
C THR A 234 -16.28 -12.88 2.38
N ALA A 235 -15.46 -11.95 1.86
CA ALA A 235 -15.76 -10.53 1.87
C ALA A 235 -17.07 -10.24 1.13
N VAL A 236 -17.88 -9.35 1.69
CA VAL A 236 -19.13 -8.87 1.07
C VAL A 236 -18.93 -7.41 0.70
N ARG A 237 -19.17 -7.07 -0.58
CA ARG A 237 -18.99 -5.71 -1.08
C ARG A 237 -20.01 -4.79 -0.42
N ARG A 238 -19.51 -3.81 0.34
CA ARG A 238 -20.31 -2.76 0.96
C ARG A 238 -20.16 -1.47 0.16
N SER A 239 -21.02 -0.50 0.45
CA SER A 239 -20.88 0.85 -0.11
C SER A 239 -19.54 1.45 0.34
N ALA A 240 -18.75 1.94 -0.61
CA ALA A 240 -17.50 2.61 -0.30
C ALA A 240 -17.72 3.98 0.38
N ALA A 241 -18.95 4.50 0.31
CA ALA A 241 -19.38 5.71 1.01
C ALA A 241 -19.29 5.62 2.54
N ASP A 242 -19.33 4.40 3.08
CA ASP A 242 -19.31 4.15 4.53
C ASP A 242 -17.89 3.88 5.04
N ALA A 243 -16.88 3.88 4.14
CA ALA A 243 -15.49 3.70 4.51
C ALA A 243 -15.03 4.85 5.41
N ARG A 244 -14.46 4.50 6.56
CA ARG A 244 -13.88 5.48 7.49
C ARG A 244 -12.40 5.24 7.62
N GLN A 245 -11.65 6.33 7.70
CA GLN A 245 -10.24 6.23 8.00
C GLN A 245 -10.10 5.61 9.39
N THR A 246 -9.47 4.43 9.46
CA THR A 246 -9.32 3.68 10.72
C THR A 246 -8.54 4.48 11.78
N LEU A 247 -7.88 5.57 11.37
CA LEU A 247 -7.11 6.50 12.18
C LEU A 247 -7.17 7.89 11.53
N SER A 248 -8.24 8.65 11.73
CA SER A 248 -8.11 10.09 11.54
C SER A 248 -7.30 10.64 12.72
N ARG A 249 -6.22 11.36 12.41
CA ARG A 249 -5.71 12.40 13.30
C ARG A 249 -6.49 13.65 12.92
N ASP A 250 -7.26 14.19 13.86
CA ASP A 250 -7.29 15.65 14.01
C ASP A 250 -5.94 16.10 14.60
#